data_AF-A0A9C9W4P9-F1
#
_entry.id   AF-A0A9C9W4P9-F1
#
_cell.length_a   1.000
_cell.length_b   1.000
_cell.length_c   1.000
_cell.angle_alpha   90.00
_cell.angle_beta   90.00
_cell.angle_gamma   90.00
#
_symmetry.space_group_name_H-M   'P 1'
#
loop_
_entity.id
_entity.type
_entity.pdbx_description
1 polymer ?
#
loop_
_entity_poly.entity_id
_entity_poly.type
_entity_poly.pdbx_seq_one_letter_code
_entity_poly.pdbx_strand_id
1 'polypeptide(L)'
;MSRNINGLTPKQQVFCDLFRASEDPEVRGNAKACYMLAYGATARSAEANGPRLLKDKHVAMYLEHKRQEAEAKADVSEERILREVAAIAFLDPADYFDEDGNLRHVKDMPEQARRALAQIEVKAVGSEEAQAFVTRIRHGDKKGALELLMKFKKMLTDKVEHGGEIKTGGVLLVPAETSLEEWQRQHYGSRK
;
A
#
# COMPACT_ATOMS: atom_id res chain seq x y z
N MET A 1 -39.30 5.46 -3.28
CA MET A 1 -38.56 4.49 -4.11
C MET A 1 -38.35 3.23 -3.29
N SER A 2 -38.63 2.05 -3.87
CA SER A 2 -38.39 0.77 -3.18
C SER A 2 -36.89 0.57 -2.92
N ARG A 3 -36.55 0.07 -1.74
CA ARG A 3 -35.19 -0.30 -1.33
C ARG A 3 -35.08 -1.81 -1.27
N ASN A 4 -33.90 -2.36 -1.57
CA ASN A 4 -33.64 -3.78 -1.42
C ASN A 4 -33.40 -4.16 0.06
N ILE A 5 -33.13 -5.45 0.31
CA ILE A 5 -32.84 -5.98 1.65
C ILE A 5 -31.64 -5.31 2.35
N ASN A 6 -30.74 -4.69 1.57
CA ASN A 6 -29.57 -3.97 2.09
C ASN A 6 -29.87 -2.47 2.35
N GLY A 7 -31.12 -2.03 2.12
CA GLY A 7 -31.51 -0.63 2.24
C GLY A 7 -31.07 0.26 1.08
N LEU A 8 -30.56 -0.33 -0.01
CA LEU A 8 -30.09 0.41 -1.19
C LEU A 8 -31.25 0.64 -2.17
N THR A 9 -31.25 1.82 -2.79
CA THR A 9 -32.04 2.07 -4.01
C THR A 9 -31.42 1.33 -5.22
N PRO A 10 -32.17 1.12 -6.32
CA PRO A 10 -31.62 0.49 -7.52
C PRO A 10 -30.37 1.21 -8.06
N LYS A 11 -30.36 2.55 -8.06
CA LYS A 11 -29.19 3.32 -8.51
C LYS A 11 -28.00 3.19 -7.57
N GLN A 12 -28.23 3.14 -6.25
CA GLN A 12 -27.17 2.87 -5.28
C GLN A 12 -26.57 1.47 -5.47
N GLN A 13 -27.41 0.47 -5.76
CA GLN A 13 -26.96 -0.89 -6.05
C GLN A 13 -26.05 -0.91 -7.29
N VAL A 14 -26.49 -0.31 -8.41
CA VAL A 14 -25.68 -0.19 -9.63
C VAL A 14 -24.36 0.53 -9.36
N PHE A 15 -24.40 1.65 -8.61
CA PHE A 15 -23.19 2.36 -8.21
C PHE A 15 -22.21 1.46 -7.45
N CYS A 16 -22.69 0.68 -6.47
CA CYS A 16 -21.83 -0.20 -5.68
C CYS A 16 -21.23 -1.32 -6.52
N ASP A 17 -22.02 -1.91 -7.42
CA ASP A 17 -21.58 -3.02 -8.27
C ASP A 17 -20.51 -2.57 -9.28
N LEU A 18 -20.68 -1.40 -9.88
CA LEU A 18 -19.65 -0.78 -10.71
C LEU A 18 -18.39 -0.48 -9.91
N PHE A 19 -18.54 0.12 -8.73
CA PHE A 19 -17.41 0.56 -7.93
C PHE A 19 -16.52 -0.62 -7.51
N ARG A 20 -17.13 -1.74 -7.09
CA ARG A 20 -16.38 -2.91 -6.60
C ARG A 20 -15.91 -3.87 -7.71
N ALA A 21 -16.64 -3.96 -8.83
CA ALA A 21 -16.48 -5.06 -9.77
C ALA A 21 -16.69 -4.72 -11.25
N SER A 22 -16.74 -3.44 -11.64
CA SER A 22 -16.79 -3.06 -13.06
C SER A 22 -15.62 -3.68 -13.84
N GLU A 23 -15.87 -4.29 -14.99
CA GLU A 23 -14.81 -4.82 -15.86
C GLU A 23 -13.90 -3.71 -16.41
N ASP A 24 -14.45 -2.51 -16.60
CA ASP A 24 -13.72 -1.33 -17.01
C ASP A 24 -12.85 -0.78 -15.85
N PRO A 25 -11.50 -0.77 -15.98
CA PRO A 25 -10.58 -0.24 -14.97
C PRO A 25 -10.74 1.25 -14.69
N GLU A 26 -11.21 2.04 -15.66
CA GLU A 26 -11.41 3.49 -15.49
C GLU A 26 -12.65 3.80 -14.61
N VAL A 27 -13.55 2.81 -14.50
CA VAL A 27 -14.77 2.88 -13.69
C VAL A 27 -14.55 2.22 -12.32
N ARG A 28 -13.86 1.08 -12.26
CA ARG A 28 -13.66 0.34 -11.01
C ARG A 28 -12.89 1.19 -10.00
N GLY A 29 -13.44 1.33 -8.78
CA GLY A 29 -12.88 2.19 -7.75
C GLY A 29 -13.01 3.71 -8.01
N ASN A 30 -13.60 4.12 -9.13
CA ASN A 30 -13.78 5.53 -9.49
C ASN A 30 -15.22 6.00 -9.16
N ALA A 31 -15.37 6.67 -8.02
CA ALA A 31 -16.68 7.13 -7.53
C ALA A 31 -17.39 8.08 -8.49
N LYS A 32 -16.65 8.95 -9.20
CA LYS A 32 -17.23 9.88 -10.17
C LYS A 32 -17.80 9.12 -11.36
N ALA A 33 -17.00 8.23 -11.97
CA ALA A 33 -17.43 7.44 -13.13
C ALA A 33 -18.64 6.54 -12.79
N CYS A 34 -18.58 5.85 -11.64
CA CYS A 34 -19.69 5.03 -11.15
C CYS A 34 -20.98 5.84 -10.97
N TYR A 35 -20.88 7.06 -10.42
CA TYR A 35 -22.05 7.90 -10.21
C TYR A 35 -22.64 8.41 -11.53
N MET A 36 -21.80 8.79 -12.50
CA MET A 36 -22.26 9.19 -13.84
C MET A 36 -23.08 8.08 -14.48
N LEU A 37 -22.56 6.85 -14.47
CA LEU A 37 -23.23 5.68 -15.06
C LEU A 37 -24.52 5.29 -14.32
N ALA A 38 -24.47 5.25 -12.98
CA ALA A 38 -25.63 4.83 -12.19
C ALA A 38 -26.78 5.86 -12.16
N TYR A 39 -26.46 7.15 -12.27
CA TYR A 39 -27.45 8.23 -12.12
C TYR A 39 -27.76 8.98 -13.42
N GLY A 40 -26.99 8.78 -14.50
CA GLY A 40 -27.06 9.60 -15.71
C GLY A 40 -26.65 11.05 -15.45
N ALA A 41 -25.74 11.27 -14.50
CA ALA A 41 -25.36 12.60 -14.02
C ALA A 41 -24.26 13.23 -14.88
N THR A 42 -24.22 14.55 -14.93
CA THR A 42 -23.10 15.29 -15.53
C THR A 42 -21.82 15.11 -14.71
N ALA A 43 -20.67 15.27 -15.36
CA ALA A 43 -19.36 15.15 -14.71
C ALA A 43 -19.23 16.03 -13.46
N ARG A 44 -19.71 17.28 -13.53
CA ARG A 44 -19.69 18.24 -12.42
C ARG A 44 -20.52 17.77 -11.23
N SER A 45 -21.70 17.19 -11.48
CA SER A 45 -22.55 16.65 -10.42
C SER A 45 -21.95 15.40 -9.79
N ALA A 46 -21.39 14.51 -10.61
CA ALA A 46 -20.80 13.26 -10.15
C ALA A 46 -19.52 13.46 -9.32
N GLU A 47 -18.74 14.49 -9.62
CA GLU A 47 -17.53 14.84 -8.88
C GLU A 47 -17.82 15.17 -7.40
N ALA A 48 -18.93 15.86 -7.13
CA ALA A 48 -19.36 16.16 -5.77
C ALA A 48 -20.11 14.98 -5.12
N ASN A 49 -20.99 14.31 -5.87
CA ASN A 49 -21.93 13.35 -5.31
C ASN A 49 -21.39 11.92 -5.20
N GLY A 50 -20.48 11.49 -6.09
CA GLY A 50 -19.89 10.16 -6.05
C GLY A 50 -19.17 9.87 -4.74
N PRO A 51 -18.18 10.68 -4.33
CA PRO A 51 -17.49 10.52 -3.05
C PRO A 51 -18.42 10.69 -1.84
N ARG A 52 -19.44 11.55 -1.94
CA ARG A 52 -20.46 11.71 -0.90
C ARG A 52 -21.31 10.44 -0.74
N LEU A 53 -21.63 9.76 -1.83
CA LEU A 53 -22.43 8.53 -1.82
C LEU A 53 -21.70 7.38 -1.13
N LEU A 54 -20.36 7.32 -1.24
CA LEU A 54 -19.54 6.35 -0.49
C LEU A 54 -19.64 6.52 1.04
N LYS A 55 -20.05 7.71 1.52
CA LYS A 55 -20.25 7.99 2.95
C LYS A 55 -21.68 7.69 3.41
N ASP A 56 -22.60 7.35 2.50
CA ASP A 56 -23.94 6.92 2.88
C ASP A 56 -23.85 5.60 3.66
N LYS A 57 -24.55 5.52 4.80
CA LYS A 57 -24.47 4.38 5.72
C LYS A 57 -24.77 3.05 5.03
N HIS A 58 -25.78 2.98 4.16
CA HIS A 58 -26.17 1.74 3.52
C HIS A 58 -25.16 1.34 2.44
N VAL A 59 -24.66 2.31 1.67
CA VAL A 59 -23.62 2.09 0.65
C VAL A 59 -22.33 1.61 1.29
N ALA A 60 -21.85 2.30 2.32
CA ALA A 60 -20.63 1.95 3.05
C ALA A 60 -20.72 0.54 3.65
N MET A 61 -21.84 0.23 4.34
CA MET A 61 -22.06 -1.10 4.92
C MET A 61 -22.11 -2.19 3.85
N TYR A 62 -22.78 -1.96 2.72
CA TYR A 62 -22.86 -2.95 1.65
C TYR A 62 -21.50 -3.23 1.01
N LEU A 63 -20.73 -2.18 0.70
CA LEU A 63 -19.40 -2.34 0.12
C LEU A 63 -18.45 -3.07 1.07
N GLU A 64 -18.49 -2.71 2.36
CA GLU A 64 -17.70 -3.37 3.39
C GLU A 64 -18.08 -4.85 3.56
N HIS A 65 -19.37 -5.17 3.60
CA HIS A 65 -19.84 -6.56 3.65
C HIS A 65 -19.36 -7.36 2.43
N LYS A 66 -19.42 -6.78 1.23
CA LYS A 66 -18.91 -7.42 0.01
C LYS A 66 -17.40 -7.61 0.01
N ARG A 67 -16.65 -6.67 0.58
CA ARG A 67 -15.20 -6.81 0.81
C ARG A 67 -14.92 -7.99 1.73
N GLN A 68 -15.60 -8.06 2.88
CA GLN A 68 -15.44 -9.15 3.85
C GLN A 68 -15.85 -10.52 3.27
N GLU A 69 -16.94 -10.60 2.51
CA GLU A 69 -17.34 -11.83 1.80
C GLU A 69 -16.23 -12.29 0.83
N ALA A 70 -15.63 -11.37 0.09
CA ALA A 70 -14.57 -11.69 -0.86
C ALA A 70 -13.29 -12.16 -0.15
N GLU A 71 -12.90 -11.48 0.95
CA GLU A 71 -11.77 -11.86 1.79
C GLU A 71 -11.95 -13.25 2.42
N ALA A 72 -13.14 -13.53 2.95
CA ALA A 72 -13.47 -14.84 3.51
C ALA A 72 -13.42 -15.95 2.44
N LYS A 73 -13.95 -15.70 1.24
CA LYS A 73 -13.91 -16.66 0.14
C LYS A 73 -12.49 -16.92 -0.38
N ALA A 74 -11.64 -15.91 -0.35
CA ALA A 74 -10.24 -16.03 -0.78
C ALA A 74 -9.33 -16.60 0.34
N ASP A 75 -9.85 -16.77 1.56
CA ASP A 75 -9.05 -17.08 2.76
C ASP A 75 -7.91 -16.08 2.97
N VAL A 76 -8.13 -14.80 2.67
CA VAL A 76 -7.12 -13.72 2.79
C VAL A 76 -7.43 -12.89 4.04
N SER A 77 -7.35 -13.54 5.21
CA SER A 77 -7.51 -12.85 6.49
C SER A 77 -6.26 -12.05 6.87
N GLU A 78 -6.45 -11.00 7.67
CA GLU A 78 -5.34 -10.21 8.22
C GLU A 78 -4.33 -11.09 8.98
N GLU A 79 -4.83 -12.04 9.77
CA GLU A 79 -4.00 -13.00 10.50
C GLU A 79 -3.14 -13.85 9.54
N ARG A 80 -3.75 -14.37 8.47
CA ARG A 80 -3.02 -15.19 7.48
C ARG A 80 -1.96 -14.36 6.77
N ILE A 81 -2.29 -13.14 6.34
CA ILE A 81 -1.31 -12.21 5.73
C ILE A 81 -0.14 -12.00 6.69
N LEU A 82 -0.41 -11.66 7.96
CA LEU A 82 0.63 -11.44 8.95
C LEU A 82 1.50 -12.67 9.17
N ARG A 83 0.92 -13.87 9.15
CA ARG A 83 1.66 -15.13 9.29
C ARG A 83 2.63 -15.36 8.12
N GLU A 84 2.19 -15.11 6.88
CA GLU A 84 3.07 -15.23 5.70
C GLU A 84 4.20 -14.19 5.73
N VAL A 85 3.88 -12.93 6.03
CA VAL A 85 4.89 -11.86 6.10
C VAL A 85 5.88 -12.12 7.24
N ALA A 86 5.41 -12.57 8.40
CA ALA A 86 6.26 -12.94 9.53
C ALA A 86 7.18 -14.13 9.20
N ALA A 87 6.69 -15.13 8.47
CA ALA A 87 7.51 -16.25 8.03
C ALA A 87 8.71 -15.78 7.21
N ILE A 88 8.50 -14.87 6.26
CA ILE A 88 9.59 -14.29 5.46
C ILE A 88 10.51 -13.40 6.33
N ALA A 89 9.92 -12.53 7.13
CA ALA A 89 10.65 -11.54 7.94
C ALA A 89 11.55 -12.18 9.01
N PHE A 90 11.11 -13.31 9.59
CA PHE A 90 11.78 -13.97 10.71
C PHE A 90 12.33 -15.35 10.35
N LEU A 91 12.44 -15.67 9.07
CA LEU A 91 13.10 -16.90 8.61
C LEU A 91 14.52 -17.00 9.19
N ASP A 92 14.83 -18.15 9.80
CA ASP A 92 16.18 -18.62 10.05
C ASP A 92 16.61 -19.55 8.91
N PRO A 93 17.68 -19.24 8.15
CA PRO A 93 18.18 -20.13 7.10
C PRO A 93 18.59 -21.52 7.59
N ALA A 94 18.93 -21.69 8.88
CA ALA A 94 19.27 -22.99 9.45
C ALA A 94 18.09 -23.97 9.40
N ASP A 95 16.85 -23.47 9.42
CA ASP A 95 15.63 -24.29 9.36
C ASP A 95 15.48 -25.07 8.03
N TYR A 96 16.24 -24.70 7.00
CA TYR A 96 16.28 -25.47 5.76
C TYR A 96 17.10 -26.76 5.90
N PHE A 97 17.99 -26.87 6.88
CA PHE A 97 18.96 -27.94 6.96
C PHE A 97 18.67 -28.89 8.13
N ASP A 98 19.05 -30.16 7.97
CA ASP A 98 19.05 -31.15 9.05
C ASP A 98 20.30 -31.04 9.92
N GLU A 99 20.41 -31.92 10.92
CA GLU A 99 21.52 -31.93 11.88
C GLU A 99 22.87 -32.25 11.22
N ASP A 100 22.84 -32.95 10.08
CA ASP A 100 24.01 -33.31 9.29
C ASP A 100 24.38 -32.23 8.26
N GLY A 101 23.61 -31.13 8.20
CA GLY A 101 23.82 -30.02 7.28
C GLY A 101 23.26 -30.27 5.87
N ASN A 102 22.48 -31.33 5.66
CA ASN A 102 21.82 -31.58 4.38
C ASN A 102 20.52 -30.79 4.28
N LEU A 103 20.16 -30.40 3.06
CA LEU A 103 18.90 -29.72 2.81
C LEU A 103 17.73 -30.68 3.09
N ARG A 104 16.85 -30.29 4.01
CA ARG A 104 15.61 -31.01 4.29
C ARG A 104 14.74 -31.07 3.05
N HIS A 105 14.02 -32.16 2.87
CA HIS A 105 12.94 -32.21 1.89
C HIS A 105 11.85 -31.20 2.28
N VAL A 106 11.17 -30.58 1.31
CA VAL A 106 10.20 -29.48 1.56
C VAL A 106 9.09 -29.87 2.56
N LYS A 107 8.70 -31.15 2.57
CA LYS A 107 7.70 -31.67 3.51
C LYS A 107 8.20 -31.69 4.97
N ASP A 108 9.51 -31.86 5.15
CA ASP A 108 10.17 -32.02 6.45
C ASP A 108 10.75 -30.70 6.97
N MET A 109 10.72 -29.64 6.16
CA MET A 109 11.02 -28.28 6.59
C MET A 109 9.95 -27.81 7.60
N PRO A 110 10.35 -27.08 8.66
CA PRO A 110 9.41 -26.36 9.50
C PRO A 110 8.49 -25.48 8.67
N GLU A 111 7.23 -25.38 9.08
CA GLU A 111 6.19 -24.69 8.32
C GLU A 111 6.57 -23.24 8.03
N GLN A 112 7.16 -22.54 9.01
CA GLN A 112 7.63 -21.17 8.87
C GLN A 112 8.69 -21.03 7.76
N ALA A 113 9.68 -21.92 7.74
CA ALA A 113 10.73 -21.90 6.72
C ALA A 113 10.17 -22.21 5.32
N ARG A 114 9.27 -23.19 5.25
CA ARG A 114 8.58 -23.55 4.00
C ARG A 114 7.75 -22.38 3.44
N ARG A 115 7.05 -21.62 4.29
CA ARG A 115 6.26 -20.44 3.88
C ARG A 115 7.13 -19.31 3.33
N ALA A 116 8.36 -19.18 3.82
CA ALA A 116 9.31 -18.17 3.35
C ALA A 116 10.03 -18.55 2.05
N LEU A 117 9.90 -19.80 1.59
CA LEU A 117 10.57 -20.31 0.41
C LEU A 117 10.00 -19.70 -0.87
N ALA A 118 10.86 -19.08 -1.69
CA ALA A 118 10.49 -18.50 -2.96
C ALA A 118 10.85 -19.39 -4.16
N GLN A 119 11.98 -20.11 -4.08
CA GLN A 119 12.45 -20.99 -5.16
C GLN A 119 13.42 -22.06 -4.63
N ILE A 120 13.30 -23.28 -5.17
CA ILE A 120 14.33 -24.31 -5.09
C ILE A 120 14.72 -24.69 -6.52
N GLU A 121 16.01 -24.63 -6.82
CA GLU A 121 16.58 -25.07 -8.09
C GLU A 121 17.58 -26.18 -7.82
N VAL A 122 17.31 -27.38 -8.36
CA VAL A 122 18.22 -28.53 -8.25
C VAL A 122 18.84 -28.77 -9.61
N LYS A 123 20.18 -28.82 -9.67
CA LYS A 123 20.95 -29.10 -10.88
C LYS A 123 21.83 -30.31 -10.67
N ALA A 124 21.69 -31.32 -11.52
CA ALA A 124 22.68 -32.37 -11.63
C ALA A 124 23.91 -31.82 -12.37
N VAL A 125 25.09 -32.05 -11.83
CA VAL A 125 26.38 -31.62 -12.36
C VAL A 125 27.32 -32.82 -12.32
N GLY A 126 27.89 -33.22 -13.45
CA GLY A 126 28.78 -34.39 -13.55
C GLY A 126 28.47 -35.27 -14.76
N SER A 127 29.13 -36.43 -14.82
CA SER A 127 28.89 -37.46 -15.85
C SER A 127 27.76 -38.41 -15.42
N GLU A 128 27.25 -39.26 -16.32
CA GLU A 128 26.24 -40.28 -15.98
C GLU A 128 26.71 -41.26 -14.89
N GLU A 129 28.02 -41.47 -14.78
CA GLU A 129 28.64 -42.38 -13.81
C GLU A 129 28.92 -41.71 -12.45
N ALA A 130 28.95 -40.37 -12.40
CA ALA A 130 29.20 -39.59 -11.18
C ALA A 130 28.47 -38.23 -11.25
N GLN A 131 27.21 -38.21 -10.82
CA GLN A 131 26.43 -36.98 -10.67
C GLN A 131 26.54 -36.41 -9.25
N ALA A 132 26.83 -35.11 -9.16
CA ALA A 132 26.63 -34.29 -7.98
C ALA A 132 25.38 -33.43 -8.15
N PHE A 133 24.66 -33.13 -7.07
CA PHE A 133 23.50 -32.23 -7.11
C PHE A 133 23.85 -30.90 -6.45
N VAL A 134 23.69 -29.81 -7.21
CA VAL A 134 23.80 -28.44 -6.69
C VAL A 134 22.39 -27.92 -6.47
N THR A 135 22.06 -27.61 -5.21
CA THR A 135 20.76 -27.03 -4.86
C THR A 135 20.92 -25.55 -4.51
N ARG A 136 20.15 -24.69 -5.16
CA ARG A 136 20.04 -23.27 -4.86
C ARG A 136 18.68 -22.96 -4.26
N ILE A 137 18.69 -22.30 -3.11
CA ILE A 137 17.49 -21.88 -2.38
C ILE A 137 17.37 -20.36 -2.47
N ARG A 138 16.18 -19.87 -2.80
CA ARG A 138 15.82 -18.46 -2.66
C ARG A 138 14.65 -18.37 -1.70
N HIS A 139 14.73 -17.46 -0.74
CA HIS A 139 13.63 -17.10 0.13
C HIS A 139 13.03 -15.75 -0.27
N GLY A 140 11.87 -15.41 0.29
CA GLY A 140 11.24 -14.11 0.11
C GLY A 140 12.12 -12.94 0.55
N ASP A 141 11.76 -11.73 0.11
CA ASP A 141 12.45 -10.51 0.50
C ASP A 141 12.23 -10.21 2.00
N LYS A 142 13.22 -10.58 2.81
CA LYS A 142 13.23 -10.38 4.26
C LYS A 142 13.16 -8.90 4.64
N LYS A 143 13.84 -8.03 3.88
CA LYS A 143 13.81 -6.58 4.15
C LYS A 143 12.42 -6.02 3.89
N GLY A 144 11.84 -6.30 2.73
CA GLY A 144 10.48 -5.87 2.39
C GLY A 144 9.44 -6.38 3.39
N ALA A 145 9.55 -7.63 3.82
CA ALA A 145 8.67 -8.19 4.84
C ALA A 145 8.79 -7.47 6.19
N LEU A 146 10.01 -7.17 6.65
CA LEU A 146 10.23 -6.40 7.88
C LEU A 146 9.68 -4.98 7.76
N GLU A 147 9.84 -4.31 6.62
CA GLU A 147 9.26 -2.99 6.38
C GLU A 147 7.73 -3.00 6.44
N LEU A 148 7.09 -4.01 5.86
CA LEU A 148 5.64 -4.19 5.94
C LEU A 148 5.18 -4.36 7.39
N LEU A 149 5.89 -5.18 8.19
CA LEU A 149 5.58 -5.36 9.61
C LEU A 149 5.82 -4.08 10.43
N MET A 150 6.89 -3.35 10.16
CA MET A 150 7.17 -2.06 10.84
C MET A 150 6.09 -1.02 10.51
N LYS A 151 5.62 -0.95 9.26
CA LYS A 151 4.50 -0.09 8.87
C LYS A 151 3.20 -0.51 9.56
N PHE A 152 2.90 -1.81 9.56
CA PHE A 152 1.74 -2.37 10.25
C PHE A 152 1.73 -2.04 11.75
N LYS A 153 2.89 -2.15 12.40
CA LYS A 153 3.08 -1.79 13.82
C LYS A 153 3.26 -0.29 14.07
N LYS A 154 3.21 0.55 13.03
CA LYS A 154 3.43 2.01 13.10
C LYS A 154 4.77 2.39 13.75
N MET A 155 5.79 1.55 13.58
CA MET A 155 7.15 1.79 14.08
C MET A 155 7.91 2.81 13.23
N LEU A 156 7.56 2.89 11.94
CA LEU A 156 8.07 3.94 11.07
C LEU A 156 7.23 5.20 11.33
N THR A 157 7.84 6.20 11.96
CA THR A 157 7.24 7.52 12.09
C THR A 157 7.70 8.36 10.91
N ASP A 158 6.79 8.69 10.00
CA ASP A 158 7.06 9.74 9.02
C ASP A 158 7.14 11.05 9.78
N LYS A 159 8.34 11.55 9.99
CA LYS A 159 8.55 12.90 10.52
C LYS A 159 8.15 13.88 9.42
N VAL A 160 6.86 14.13 9.29
CA VAL A 160 6.34 15.15 8.37
C VAL A 160 6.65 16.51 9.00
N GLU A 161 7.81 17.07 8.66
CA GLU A 161 8.10 18.48 8.90
C GLU A 161 7.07 19.30 8.13
N HIS A 162 6.08 19.83 8.85
CA HIS A 162 5.27 20.93 8.34
C HIS A 162 6.12 22.20 8.44
N GLY A 163 7.10 22.32 7.55
CA GLY A 163 7.75 23.58 7.22
C GLY A 163 6.75 24.44 6.45
N GLY A 164 5.73 24.94 7.15
CA GLY A 164 4.87 26.00 6.65
C GLY A 164 5.69 27.29 6.58
N GLU A 165 6.49 27.47 5.53
CA GLU A 165 6.85 28.82 5.10
C GLU A 165 5.58 29.48 4.57
N ILE A 166 4.90 30.21 5.44
CA ILE A 166 4.03 31.30 5.01
C ILE A 166 4.93 32.25 4.22
N LYS A 167 4.75 32.26 2.89
CA LYS A 167 5.35 33.27 2.01
C LYS A 167 4.94 34.66 2.49
N THR A 168 5.80 35.27 3.30
CA THR A 168 5.74 36.71 3.58
C THR A 168 7.07 37.29 3.16
N GLY A 169 7.10 37.76 1.91
CA GLY A 169 7.84 38.94 1.47
C GLY A 169 9.34 39.04 1.75
N GLY A 170 10.12 38.91 0.67
CA GLY A 170 11.18 39.88 0.39
C GLY A 170 12.61 39.36 0.51
N VAL A 171 13.15 38.82 -0.59
CA VAL A 171 14.60 38.93 -0.84
C VAL A 171 14.83 40.27 -1.53
N LEU A 172 15.49 41.21 -0.83
CA LEU A 172 15.92 42.48 -1.39
C LEU A 172 17.35 42.28 -1.93
N LEU A 173 17.45 41.98 -3.23
CA LEU A 173 18.71 42.10 -3.96
C LEU A 173 18.97 43.60 -4.17
N VAL A 174 19.93 44.16 -3.44
CA VAL A 174 20.38 45.53 -3.65
C VAL A 174 21.46 45.53 -4.75
N PRO A 175 21.27 46.26 -5.86
CA PRO A 175 22.30 46.42 -6.89
C PRO A 175 23.53 47.15 -6.33
N ALA A 176 24.71 46.79 -6.83
CA ALA A 176 26.04 47.10 -6.29
C ALA A 176 26.49 48.58 -6.32
N GLU A 177 25.58 49.56 -6.26
CA GLU A 177 25.92 50.99 -6.38
C GLU A 177 25.50 51.84 -5.18
N THR A 178 25.22 51.24 -4.03
CA THR A 178 24.99 52.02 -2.80
C THR A 178 25.72 51.37 -1.63
N SER A 179 26.61 52.14 -1.02
CA SER A 179 27.42 51.65 0.09
C SER A 179 26.55 51.42 1.34
N LEU A 180 26.90 50.40 2.13
CA LEU A 180 26.13 49.97 3.31
C LEU A 180 25.91 51.13 4.31
N GLU A 181 26.88 52.04 4.40
CA GLU A 181 26.87 53.18 5.31
C GLU A 181 25.83 54.25 4.90
N GLU A 182 25.63 54.47 3.59
CA GLU A 182 24.64 55.44 3.09
C GLU A 182 23.21 54.98 3.38
N TRP A 183 22.94 53.67 3.21
CA TRP A 183 21.64 53.09 3.51
C TRP A 183 21.33 53.11 5.03
N GLN A 184 22.31 52.76 5.86
CA GLN A 184 22.17 52.78 7.31
C GLN A 184 21.95 54.20 7.85
N ARG A 185 22.60 55.21 7.26
CA ARG A 185 22.42 56.61 7.64
C ARG A 185 21.02 57.14 7.27
N GLN A 186 20.46 56.72 6.13
CA GLN A 186 19.12 57.12 5.70
C GLN A 186 17.99 56.52 6.53
N HIS A 187 18.17 55.33 7.11
CA HIS A 187 17.09 54.59 7.77
C HIS A 187 17.26 54.42 9.28
N TYR A 188 18.50 54.53 9.78
CA TYR A 188 18.82 54.40 11.20
C TYR A 188 19.61 55.61 11.74
N GLY A 189 19.59 56.73 10.99
CA GLY A 189 20.19 57.99 11.37
C GLY A 189 19.54 58.65 12.60
N SER A 190 20.23 58.47 13.74
CA SER A 190 20.23 59.28 14.96
C SER A 190 19.13 59.04 16.01
N ARG A 191 19.52 58.33 17.07
CA ARG A 191 19.05 58.64 18.43
C ARG A 191 20.25 59.09 19.28
N LYS A 192 20.30 60.42 19.42
CA LYS A 192 21.16 61.30 20.23
C LYS A 192 22.51 61.66 19.63
#